data_AF-A0A6I3I5X9-F1
#
_entry.id   AF-A0A6I3I5X9-F1
#
_cell.length_a   1.000
_cell.length_b   1.000
_cell.length_c   1.000
_cell.angle_alpha   90.00
_cell.angle_beta   90.00
_cell.angle_gamma   90.00
#
_symmetry.space_group_name_H-M   'P 1'
#
loop_
_entity.id
_entity.type
_entity.pdbx_description
1 polymer ?
#
loop_
_entity_poly.entity_id
_entity_poly.type
_entity_poly.pdbx_seq_one_letter_code
_entity_poly.pdbx_strand_id
1 'polypeptide(L)'
;MSGGTWQEQAARRTAVSREARTLPREPASWPSRVALGLATVAWLGTLVWLVATLPERVPTHWSSGTIPDRWSSRGVALATSALLPPAIADGQIGVAAHRPGGEVPGWAFPVTLACFLASIGLVVARMGLGGRYRPREDDPDLG
;
A
#
# COMPACT_ATOMS: atom_id res chain seq x y z
N MET A 1 -14.98 25.16 30.66
CA MET A 1 -15.37 24.40 29.44
C MET A 1 -16.79 23.90 29.66
N SER A 2 -17.81 24.65 29.23
CA SER A 2 -19.20 24.23 29.34
C SER A 2 -19.48 23.22 28.22
N GLY A 3 -19.69 21.95 28.59
CA GLY A 3 -20.18 20.94 27.66
C GLY A 3 -21.61 21.29 27.27
N GLY A 4 -21.80 21.83 26.07
CA GLY A 4 -23.14 22.03 25.50
C GLY A 4 -23.93 20.73 25.51
N THR A 5 -25.26 20.83 25.58
CA THR A 5 -26.14 19.66 25.72
C THR A 5 -25.96 18.71 24.52
N TRP A 6 -26.19 17.40 24.71
CA TRP A 6 -26.05 16.41 23.62
C TRP A 6 -26.90 16.77 22.39
N GLN A 7 -28.04 17.44 22.63
CA GLN A 7 -28.93 17.96 21.57
C GLN A 7 -28.26 19.07 20.75
N GLU A 8 -27.56 20.01 21.38
CA GLU A 8 -26.80 21.06 20.69
C GLU A 8 -25.63 20.47 19.87
N GLN A 9 -24.95 19.44 20.40
CA GLN A 9 -23.89 18.75 19.67
C GLN A 9 -24.43 17.96 18.47
N ALA A 10 -25.57 17.29 18.61
CA ALA A 10 -26.24 16.57 17.52
C ALA A 10 -26.72 17.52 16.42
N ALA A 11 -27.32 18.65 16.81
CA ALA A 11 -27.72 19.70 15.87
C ALA A 11 -26.52 20.27 15.11
N ARG A 12 -25.40 20.56 15.81
CA ARG A 12 -24.16 21.07 15.21
C ARG A 12 -23.55 20.05 14.23
N ARG A 13 -23.51 18.77 14.57
CA ARG A 13 -23.03 17.69 13.65
C ARG A 13 -23.87 17.59 12.39
N THR A 14 -25.19 17.71 12.52
CA THR A 14 -26.12 17.62 11.39
C THR A 14 -25.98 18.83 10.46
N ALA A 15 -25.80 20.03 11.01
CA ALA A 15 -25.55 21.25 10.25
C ALA A 15 -24.22 21.15 9.48
N VAL A 16 -23.13 20.76 10.14
CA VAL A 16 -21.81 20.57 9.51
C VAL A 16 -21.86 19.52 8.40
N SER A 17 -22.58 18.40 8.60
CA SER A 17 -22.75 17.38 7.56
C SER A 17 -23.52 17.91 6.34
N ARG A 18 -24.53 18.75 6.56
CA ARG A 18 -25.31 19.36 5.48
C ARG A 18 -24.48 20.38 4.70
N GLU A 19 -23.71 21.20 5.39
CA GLU A 19 -22.78 22.17 4.81
C GLU A 19 -21.66 21.48 4.01
N ALA A 20 -21.07 20.41 4.55
CA ALA A 20 -20.04 19.63 3.88
C ALA A 20 -20.52 19.01 2.55
N ARG A 21 -21.82 18.68 2.41
CA ARG A 21 -22.38 18.17 1.13
C ARG A 21 -22.49 19.25 0.05
N THR A 22 -22.49 20.51 0.44
CA THR A 22 -22.57 21.65 -0.48
C THR A 22 -21.21 22.21 -0.86
N LEU A 23 -20.14 21.83 -0.15
CA LEU A 23 -18.79 22.26 -0.49
C LEU A 23 -18.35 21.62 -1.82
N PRO A 24 -17.78 22.42 -2.74
CA PRO A 24 -17.21 21.88 -3.97
C PRO A 24 -16.05 20.94 -3.61
N ARG A 25 -16.08 19.72 -4.17
CA ARG A 25 -14.95 18.78 -4.02
C ARG A 25 -13.72 19.40 -4.67
N GLU A 26 -12.64 19.54 -3.91
CA GLU A 26 -11.38 19.99 -4.48
C GLU A 26 -10.90 18.96 -5.51
N PRO A 27 -10.76 19.36 -6.79
CA PRO A 27 -10.27 18.45 -7.80
C PRO A 27 -8.81 18.12 -7.48
N ALA A 28 -8.50 16.82 -7.42
CA ALA A 28 -7.11 16.37 -7.37
C ALA A 28 -6.34 17.05 -8.50
N SER A 29 -5.24 17.72 -8.15
CA SER A 29 -4.45 18.48 -9.12
C SER A 29 -4.05 17.58 -10.29
N TRP A 30 -4.01 18.14 -11.51
CA TRP A 30 -3.67 17.38 -12.71
C TRP A 30 -2.34 16.62 -12.59
N PRO A 31 -1.25 17.20 -12.01
CA PRO A 31 -0.02 16.47 -11.76
C PRO A 31 -0.19 15.27 -10.83
N SER A 32 -0.99 15.39 -9.76
CA SER A 32 -1.28 14.28 -8.85
C SER A 32 -1.99 13.14 -9.56
N ARG A 33 -2.91 13.45 -10.48
CA ARG A 33 -3.63 12.46 -11.28
C ARG A 33 -2.69 11.70 -12.22
N VAL A 34 -1.81 12.42 -12.91
CA VAL A 34 -0.81 11.81 -13.80
C VAL A 34 0.15 10.93 -13.00
N ALA A 35 0.68 11.44 -11.89
CA ALA A 35 1.57 10.67 -11.02
C ALA A 35 0.91 9.39 -10.50
N LEU A 36 -0.34 9.47 -10.04
CA LEU A 36 -1.10 8.31 -9.61
C LEU A 36 -1.31 7.31 -10.74
N GLY A 37 -1.71 7.78 -11.92
CA GLY A 37 -1.90 6.91 -13.10
C GLY A 37 -0.62 6.17 -13.50
N LEU A 38 0.52 6.86 -13.52
CA LEU A 38 1.83 6.23 -13.80
C LEU A 38 2.20 5.20 -12.73
N ALA A 39 1.97 5.51 -11.45
CA ALA A 39 2.21 4.59 -10.35
C ALA A 39 1.35 3.31 -10.47
N THR A 40 0.07 3.46 -10.82
CA THR A 40 -0.85 2.33 -11.04
C THR A 40 -0.39 1.47 -12.22
N VAL A 41 0.01 2.07 -13.34
CA VAL A 41 0.52 1.32 -14.51
C VAL A 41 1.80 0.57 -14.15
N ALA A 42 2.74 1.20 -13.44
CA ALA A 42 3.96 0.55 -12.99
C ALA A 42 3.68 -0.62 -12.02
N TRP A 43 2.72 -0.45 -11.12
CA TRP A 43 2.27 -1.51 -10.22
C TRP A 43 1.67 -2.69 -10.97
N LEU A 44 0.74 -2.45 -11.91
CA LEU A 44 0.14 -3.51 -12.72
C LEU A 44 1.19 -4.23 -13.57
N GLY A 45 2.13 -3.50 -14.15
CA GLY A 45 3.28 -4.08 -14.86
C GLY A 45 4.11 -4.99 -13.94
N THR A 46 4.33 -4.57 -12.70
CA THR A 46 5.00 -5.40 -11.68
C THR A 46 4.20 -6.67 -11.37
N LEU A 47 2.88 -6.59 -11.22
CA LEU A 47 2.05 -7.77 -10.97
C LEU A 47 2.09 -8.77 -12.13
N VAL A 48 1.98 -8.28 -13.38
CA VAL A 48 2.09 -9.13 -14.57
C VAL A 48 3.45 -9.81 -14.63
N TRP A 49 4.51 -9.07 -14.34
CA TRP A 49 5.87 -9.61 -14.28
C TRP A 49 6.03 -10.67 -13.19
N LEU A 50 5.53 -10.40 -11.99
CA LEU A 50 5.53 -11.33 -10.86
C LEU A 50 4.78 -12.62 -11.22
N VAL A 51 3.61 -12.52 -11.84
CA VAL A 51 2.86 -13.69 -12.32
C VAL A 51 3.71 -14.49 -13.32
N ALA A 52 4.45 -13.84 -14.21
CA ALA A 52 5.25 -14.53 -15.23
C ALA A 52 6.56 -15.15 -14.69
N THR A 53 7.12 -14.61 -13.61
CA THR A 53 8.52 -14.92 -13.20
C THR A 53 8.66 -15.50 -11.81
N LEU A 54 7.63 -15.42 -10.95
CA LEU A 54 7.70 -15.92 -9.59
C LEU A 54 7.85 -17.45 -9.57
N PRO A 55 8.84 -17.98 -8.85
CA PRO A 55 8.87 -19.40 -8.50
C PRO A 55 7.73 -19.76 -7.54
N GLU A 56 7.44 -21.05 -7.42
CA GLU A 56 6.38 -21.57 -6.53
C GLU A 56 6.61 -21.24 -5.04
N ARG A 57 7.87 -21.01 -4.65
CA ARG A 57 8.25 -20.58 -3.30
C ARG A 57 9.09 -19.30 -3.35
N VAL A 58 8.71 -18.32 -2.54
CA VAL A 58 9.27 -16.97 -2.50
C VAL A 58 9.93 -16.74 -1.15
N PRO A 59 11.20 -16.37 -1.09
CA PRO A 59 11.83 -16.10 0.18
C PRO A 59 11.30 -14.80 0.82
N THR A 60 11.01 -14.87 2.12
CA THR A 60 10.40 -13.77 2.91
C THR A 60 11.29 -13.29 4.04
N HIS A 61 12.28 -14.10 4.43
CA HIS A 61 13.28 -13.75 5.42
C HIS A 61 14.64 -14.27 4.94
N TRP A 62 15.66 -13.50 5.25
CA TRP A 62 17.05 -13.88 5.13
C TRP A 62 17.66 -13.58 6.49
N SER A 63 18.26 -14.59 7.12
CA SER A 63 19.16 -14.35 8.26
C SER A 63 20.40 -13.57 7.79
N SER A 64 21.41 -13.38 8.63
CA SER A 64 22.62 -12.58 8.33
C SER A 64 23.47 -13.03 7.12
N GLY A 65 22.97 -13.96 6.28
CA GLY A 65 23.59 -14.41 5.03
C GLY A 65 22.70 -14.27 3.79
N THR A 66 23.15 -14.85 2.68
CA THR A 66 22.46 -14.82 1.37
C THR A 66 21.45 -15.96 1.18
N ILE A 67 21.43 -16.92 2.11
CA ILE A 67 20.54 -18.08 2.09
C ILE A 67 19.25 -17.72 2.81
N PRO A 68 18.10 -17.80 2.14
CA PRO A 68 16.81 -17.58 2.80
C PRO A 68 16.46 -18.74 3.73
N ASP A 69 15.91 -18.39 4.89
CA ASP A 69 15.49 -19.29 5.98
C ASP A 69 13.96 -19.33 6.17
N ARG A 70 13.20 -18.40 5.58
CA ARG A 70 11.72 -18.47 5.55
C ARG A 70 11.17 -18.24 4.15
N TRP A 71 10.17 -19.03 3.77
CA TRP A 71 9.56 -19.03 2.44
C TRP A 71 8.04 -18.85 2.52
N SER A 72 7.47 -18.18 1.53
CA SER A 72 6.02 -18.11 1.26
C SER A 72 5.68 -18.80 -0.06
N SER A 73 4.42 -19.16 -0.26
CA SER A 73 3.96 -19.68 -1.56
C SER A 73 3.82 -18.56 -2.58
N ARG A 74 3.92 -18.89 -3.87
CA ARG A 74 3.65 -17.98 -4.98
C ARG A 74 2.29 -17.30 -4.86
N GLY A 75 1.25 -18.07 -4.51
CA GLY A 75 -0.10 -17.54 -4.33
C GLY A 75 -0.19 -16.49 -3.23
N VAL A 76 0.43 -16.76 -2.08
CA VAL A 76 0.47 -15.80 -0.95
C VAL A 76 1.27 -14.56 -1.33
N ALA A 77 2.44 -14.72 -1.96
CA ALA A 77 3.25 -13.59 -2.39
C ALA A 77 2.51 -12.69 -3.39
N LEU A 78 1.84 -13.28 -4.39
CA LEU A 78 1.02 -12.55 -5.36
C LEU A 78 -0.15 -11.83 -4.68
N ALA A 79 -0.86 -12.52 -3.79
CA ALA A 79 -1.98 -11.93 -3.04
C ALA A 79 -1.50 -10.74 -2.19
N THR A 80 -0.38 -10.88 -1.46
CA THR A 80 0.20 -9.77 -0.69
C THR A 80 0.61 -8.62 -1.59
N SER A 81 1.30 -8.86 -2.71
CA SER A 81 1.71 -7.81 -3.66
C SER A 81 0.51 -7.09 -4.30
N ALA A 82 -0.60 -7.78 -4.51
CA ALA A 82 -1.82 -7.21 -5.08
C ALA A 82 -2.67 -6.46 -4.04
N LEU A 83 -2.71 -6.92 -2.79
CA LEU A 83 -3.62 -6.39 -1.77
C LEU A 83 -2.99 -5.37 -0.83
N LEU A 84 -1.68 -5.43 -0.62
CA LEU A 84 -1.01 -4.53 0.33
C LEU A 84 -1.08 -3.06 -0.11
N PRO A 85 -0.83 -2.69 -1.38
CA PRO A 85 -0.94 -1.29 -1.81
C PRO A 85 -2.33 -0.67 -1.61
N PRO A 86 -3.46 -1.28 -2.04
CA PRO A 86 -4.78 -0.72 -1.79
C PRO A 86 -5.13 -0.73 -0.29
N ALA A 87 -4.71 -1.73 0.48
CA ALA A 87 -4.93 -1.73 1.93
C ALA A 87 -4.22 -0.56 2.65
N ILE A 88 -3.02 -0.18 2.21
CA ILE A 88 -2.32 1.01 2.71
C ILE A 88 -3.09 2.28 2.34
N ALA A 89 -3.55 2.38 1.09
CA ALA A 89 -4.35 3.52 0.62
C ALA A 89 -5.65 3.68 1.42
N ASP A 90 -6.38 2.59 1.65
CA ASP A 90 -7.60 2.57 2.47
C ASP A 90 -7.32 2.96 3.92
N GLY A 91 -6.20 2.50 4.48
CA GLY A 91 -5.74 2.92 5.80
C GLY A 91 -5.49 4.43 5.89
N GLN A 92 -4.88 5.02 4.86
CA GLN A 92 -4.65 6.47 4.78
C GLN A 92 -5.97 7.25 4.68
N ILE A 93 -6.94 6.75 3.89
CA ILE A 93 -8.29 7.32 3.81
C ILE A 93 -8.98 7.23 5.18
N GLY A 94 -8.86 6.10 5.87
CA GLY A 94 -9.38 5.92 7.22
C GLY A 94 -8.77 6.91 8.22
N VAL A 95 -7.45 7.10 8.21
CA VAL A 95 -6.77 8.09 9.07
C VAL A 95 -7.23 9.52 8.74
N ALA A 96 -7.36 9.86 7.45
CA ALA A 96 -7.88 11.17 7.04
C ALA A 96 -9.31 11.41 7.53
N ALA A 97 -10.17 10.38 7.49
CA ALA A 97 -11.54 10.48 7.99
C ALA A 97 -11.64 10.79 9.49
N HIS A 98 -10.60 10.49 10.27
CA HIS A 98 -10.54 10.77 11.71
C HIS A 98 -9.88 12.13 12.05
N ARG A 99 -9.35 12.88 11.08
CA ARG A 99 -8.74 14.20 11.32
C ARG A 99 -9.71 15.36 11.04
N PRO A 100 -9.77 16.38 11.91
CA PRO A 100 -10.53 17.60 11.65
C PRO A 100 -9.93 18.32 10.44
N GLY A 101 -10.64 18.28 9.31
CA GLY A 101 -10.19 18.84 8.01
C GLY A 101 -10.09 17.80 6.88
N GLY A 102 -10.03 16.50 7.16
CA GLY A 102 -9.95 15.46 6.13
C GLY A 102 -8.63 15.43 5.34
N GLU A 103 -7.63 16.21 5.76
CA GLU A 103 -6.36 16.33 5.07
C GLU A 103 -5.36 15.24 5.52
N VAL A 104 -4.92 14.42 4.57
CA VAL A 104 -3.63 13.74 4.70
C VAL A 104 -2.52 14.78 4.56
N PRO A 105 -1.41 14.68 5.32
CA PRO A 105 -0.30 15.61 5.19
C PRO A 105 0.19 15.60 3.73
N GLY A 106 0.41 16.77 3.13
CA GLY A 106 0.78 16.87 1.70
C GLY A 106 2.05 16.10 1.33
N TRP A 107 2.91 15.77 2.30
CA TRP A 107 4.09 14.92 2.13
C TRP A 107 3.80 13.41 2.18
N ALA A 108 2.68 12.98 2.77
CA ALA A 108 2.39 11.56 3.00
C ALA A 108 2.19 10.82 1.67
N PHE A 109 1.49 11.43 0.71
CA PHE A 109 1.33 10.89 -0.64
C PHE A 109 2.67 10.74 -1.39
N PRO A 110 3.51 11.80 -1.55
CA PRO A 110 4.78 11.66 -2.26
C PRO A 110 5.77 10.74 -1.54
N VAL A 111 5.79 10.69 -0.20
CA VAL A 111 6.62 9.71 0.53
C VAL A 111 6.14 8.28 0.27
N THR A 112 4.83 8.03 0.33
CA THR A 112 4.27 6.69 0.04
C THR A 112 4.57 6.28 -1.41
N LEU A 113 4.39 7.21 -2.36
CA LEU A 113 4.71 6.99 -3.76
C LEU A 113 6.20 6.72 -3.97
N ALA A 114 7.09 7.48 -3.33
CA ALA A 114 8.53 7.28 -3.43
C ALA A 114 8.95 5.92 -2.84
N CYS A 115 8.43 5.54 -1.67
CA CYS A 115 8.65 4.22 -1.07
C CYS A 115 8.14 3.11 -1.98
N PHE A 116 6.97 3.29 -2.60
CA PHE A 116 6.38 2.34 -3.53
C PHE A 116 7.24 2.16 -4.78
N LEU A 117 7.66 3.25 -5.42
CA LEU A 117 8.57 3.21 -6.57
C LEU A 117 9.94 2.62 -6.22
N ALA A 118 10.49 2.96 -5.06
CA ALA A 118 11.73 2.38 -4.55
C ALA A 118 11.59 0.87 -4.31
N SER A 119 10.45 0.41 -3.79
CA SER A 119 10.18 -1.01 -3.59
C SER A 119 10.10 -1.77 -4.92
N ILE A 120 9.42 -1.20 -5.93
CA ILE A 120 9.37 -1.77 -7.30
C ILE A 120 10.79 -1.82 -7.87
N GLY A 121 11.54 -0.72 -7.78
CA GLY A 121 12.92 -0.64 -8.27
C GLY A 121 13.84 -1.67 -7.61
N LEU A 122 13.73 -1.85 -6.29
CA LEU A 122 14.50 -2.85 -5.55
C LEU A 122 14.13 -4.28 -5.95
N VAL A 123 12.84 -4.59 -6.11
CA VAL A 123 12.39 -5.92 -6.56
C VAL A 123 12.91 -6.22 -7.97
N VAL A 124 12.78 -5.26 -8.89
CA VAL A 124 13.28 -5.40 -10.27
C VAL A 124 14.79 -5.56 -10.31
N ALA A 125 15.54 -4.73 -9.57
CA ALA A 125 16.99 -4.82 -9.49
C ALA A 125 17.43 -6.17 -8.87
N ARG A 126 16.78 -6.61 -7.80
CA ARG A 126 17.10 -7.87 -7.12
C ARG A 126 16.78 -9.08 -7.98
N MET A 127 15.69 -9.05 -8.75
CA MET A 127 15.36 -10.14 -9.69
C MET A 127 16.24 -10.14 -10.93
N GLY A 128 16.63 -8.97 -11.45
CA GLY A 128 17.53 -8.85 -12.60
C GLY A 128 18.98 -9.26 -12.27
N LEU A 129 19.40 -9.09 -11.02
CA LEU A 129 20.75 -9.42 -10.55
C LEU A 129 20.84 -10.78 -9.82
N GLY A 130 19.71 -11.34 -9.37
CA GLY A 130 19.66 -12.56 -8.55
C GLY A 130 19.38 -13.83 -9.36
N GLY A 131 20.27 -14.82 -9.24
CA GLY A 131 20.07 -16.16 -9.82
C GLY A 131 18.83 -16.86 -9.23
N ARG A 132 18.18 -17.71 -10.04
CA ARG A 132 16.99 -18.48 -9.65
C ARG A 132 17.30 -19.33 -8.41
N TYR A 133 16.66 -19.00 -7.28
CA TYR A 133 16.82 -19.73 -6.03
C TYR A 133 16.32 -21.17 -6.19
N ARG A 134 17.20 -22.16 -5.96
CA ARG A 134 16.83 -23.58 -5.90
C ARG A 134 16.41 -23.90 -4.45
N PRO A 135 15.19 -24.42 -4.21
CA PRO A 135 14.80 -24.94 -2.91
C PRO A 135 15.71 -26.13 -2.56
N ARG A 136 16.15 -26.24 -1.31
CA ARG A 136 16.76 -27.48 -0.81
C ARG A 136 15.62 -28.44 -0.46
N GLU A 137 15.66 -29.67 -0.98
CA GLU A 137 14.62 -30.69 -0.77
C GLU A 137 14.66 -31.32 0.64
N ASP A 138 15.64 -30.95 1.48
CA ASP A 138 15.98 -31.63 2.75
C ASP A 138 15.51 -30.92 4.03
N ASP A 139 14.56 -29.99 4.00
CA ASP A 139 14.18 -29.21 5.19
C ASP A 139 13.25 -30.02 6.13
N PRO A 140 13.69 -30.39 7.36
CA PRO A 140 12.94 -31.27 8.26
C PRO A 140 11.70 -30.64 8.89
N ASP A 141 11.48 -29.33 8.71
CA ASP A 141 10.31 -28.60 9.24
C ASP A 141 9.02 -28.81 8.39
N LEU A 142 9.03 -29.80 7.49
CA LEU A 142 7.88 -30.24 6.68
C LEU A 142 7.24 -31.53 7.21
N GLY A 143 7.04 -31.60 8.53
CA GLY A 143 6.23 -32.62 9.22
C GLY A 143 4.93 -32.05 9.76
#